data_AF-A0A6G0M5Z3-F1
#
_entry.id   AF-A0A6G0M5Z3-F1
#
_cell.length_a   1.000
_cell.length_b   1.000
_cell.length_c   1.000
_cell.angle_alpha   90.00
_cell.angle_beta   90.00
_cell.angle_gamma   90.00
#
_symmetry.space_group_name_H-M   'P 1'
#
loop_
_entity.id
_entity.type
_entity.pdbx_description
1 polymer ?
#
loop_
_entity_poly.entity_id
_entity_poly.type
_entity_poly.pdbx_seq_one_letter_code
_entity_poly.pdbx_strand_id
1 'polypeptide(L)' 'YLLHNPDVCFDKSKRNCSMHYQSEDGADWRARRFHFANIHRNDINQSRQFDPAFAKDENKSVAR' A
#
# COMPACT_ATOMS: atom_id res chain seq x y z
N TYR A 1 -8.07 1.43 8.49
CA TYR A 1 -7.98 0.45 7.39
C TYR A 1 -9.07 0.66 6.34
N LEU A 2 -10.34 0.90 6.72
CA LEU A 2 -11.42 1.20 5.77
C LEU A 2 -11.35 2.63 5.20
N LEU A 3 -10.99 3.63 6.00
CA LEU A 3 -11.16 5.05 5.67
C LEU A 3 -10.17 5.64 4.64
N HIS A 4 -9.09 4.93 4.31
CA HIS A 4 -8.01 5.40 3.41
C HIS A 4 -7.77 4.43 2.25
N ASN A 5 -8.74 3.56 1.94
CA ASN A 5 -8.69 2.80 0.70
C ASN A 5 -8.88 3.80 -0.44
N PRO A 6 -7.96 3.88 -1.43
CA PRO A 6 -8.21 4.68 -2.63
C PRO A 6 -9.57 4.30 -3.20
N ASP A 7 -9.89 3.04 -3.45
CA ASP A 7 -11.13 2.66 -4.15
C ASP A 7 -12.45 2.99 -3.41
N VAL A 8 -12.41 3.50 -2.17
CA VAL A 8 -13.59 3.89 -1.40
C VAL A 8 -13.51 5.36 -0.98
N CYS A 9 -14.37 6.19 -1.56
CA CYS A 9 -14.48 7.60 -1.18
C CYS A 9 -15.59 7.81 -0.14
N PHE A 10 -15.21 8.00 1.13
CA PHE A 10 -16.17 8.31 2.21
C PHE A 10 -16.61 9.78 2.21
N ASP A 11 -15.77 10.67 1.67
CA ASP A 11 -16.06 12.09 1.65
C ASP A 11 -16.93 12.48 0.46
N LYS A 12 -18.12 12.98 0.77
CA LYS A 12 -19.11 13.46 -0.20
C LYS A 12 -18.64 14.70 -0.96
N SER A 13 -17.67 15.45 -0.43
CA SER A 13 -17.10 16.66 -1.05
C SER A 13 -16.35 16.36 -2.35
N LYS A 14 -15.76 15.16 -2.45
CA LYS A 14 -14.93 14.76 -3.57
C LYS A 14 -15.71 14.18 -4.74
N ARG A 15 -17.02 13.87 -4.59
CA ARG A 15 -17.87 13.21 -5.61
C ARG A 15 -17.87 13.86 -7.00
N ASN A 16 -17.59 15.15 -7.11
CA ASN A 16 -17.57 15.86 -8.39
C ASN A 16 -16.25 15.71 -9.17
N CYS A 17 -15.20 15.14 -8.57
CA CYS A 17 -13.88 15.01 -9.19
C CYS A 17 -13.65 13.58 -9.68
N SER A 18 -13.74 13.28 -10.98
CA SER A 18 -13.57 11.91 -11.50
C SER A 18 -12.26 11.21 -11.08
N MET A 19 -11.21 11.98 -10.77
CA MET A 19 -9.95 11.51 -10.19
C MET A 19 -9.89 11.96 -8.72
N HIS A 20 -10.44 11.15 -7.81
CA HIS A 20 -10.48 11.47 -6.38
C HIS A 20 -9.14 11.25 -5.65
N TYR A 21 -8.16 10.63 -6.32
CA TYR A 21 -6.89 10.19 -5.73
C TYR A 21 -5.73 11.06 -6.16
N GLN A 22 -4.88 11.40 -5.21
CA GLN A 22 -3.54 11.92 -5.48
C GLN A 22 -2.56 10.76 -5.62
N SER A 23 -1.46 10.96 -6.35
CA SER A 23 -0.43 9.93 -6.51
C SER A 23 0.14 9.43 -5.18
N GLU A 24 0.17 10.32 -4.18
CA GLU A 24 0.59 10.05 -2.81
C GLU A 24 -0.32 9.03 -2.13
N ASP A 25 -1.65 9.15 -2.27
CA ASP A 25 -2.62 8.21 -1.68
C ASP A 25 -2.39 6.76 -2.15
N GLY A 26 -2.01 6.61 -3.42
CA GLY A 26 -1.72 5.31 -4.02
C GLY A 26 -0.41 4.70 -3.54
N ALA A 27 0.64 5.49 -3.36
CA ALA A 27 1.91 5.03 -2.78
C ALA A 27 1.71 4.55 -1.34
N ASP A 28 1.03 5.38 -0.57
CA ASP A 28 0.77 5.16 0.85
C ASP A 28 -0.13 3.92 1.08
N TRP A 29 -1.11 3.69 0.20
CA TRP A 29 -1.89 2.44 0.15
C TRP A 29 -1.05 1.21 -0.18
N ARG A 30 -0.15 1.29 -1.17
CA ARG A 30 0.72 0.18 -1.56
C ARG A 30 1.68 -0.20 -0.43
N ALA A 31 2.31 0.78 0.21
CA ALA A 31 3.19 0.55 1.36
C ALA A 31 2.48 -0.16 2.51
N ARG A 32 1.24 0.28 2.82
CA ARG A 32 0.39 -0.36 3.84
C ARG A 32 0.08 -1.82 3.50
N ARG A 33 -0.34 -2.11 2.26
CA ARG A 33 -0.61 -3.50 1.83
C ARG A 33 0.62 -4.37 1.90
N PHE A 34 1.78 -3.81 1.53
CA PHE A 34 3.05 -4.51 1.62
C PHE A 34 3.39 -4.85 3.07
N HIS A 35 3.21 -3.92 4.01
CA HIS A 35 3.38 -4.20 5.44
C HIS A 35 2.49 -5.34 5.92
N PHE A 36 1.19 -5.32 5.60
CA PHE A 36 0.26 -6.39 5.98
C PHE A 36 0.64 -7.76 5.41
N ALA A 37 1.07 -7.82 4.15
CA ALA A 37 1.51 -9.05 3.50
C ALA A 37 2.79 -9.66 4.13
N ASN A 38 3.52 -8.86 4.91
CA ASN A 38 4.79 -9.22 5.55
C ASN A 38 4.70 -9.30 7.08
N ILE A 39 3.50 -9.22 7.68
CA ILE A 39 3.34 -9.38 9.14
C ILE A 39 3.84 -10.75 9.61
N HIS A 40 3.61 -11.78 8.79
CA HIS A 40 4.05 -13.15 9.08
C HIS A 40 4.95 -13.65 7.96
N ARG A 41 6.06 -14.28 8.34
CA ARG A 41 7.02 -14.86 7.40
C ARG A 41 6.39 -16.07 6.70
N ASN A 42 6.60 -16.17 5.39
CA ASN A 42 6.16 -17.29 4.57
C ASN A 42 7.09 -17.47 3.36
N ASP A 43 7.03 -18.62 2.70
CA ASP A 43 7.94 -18.95 1.59
C ASP A 43 7.85 -17.97 0.42
N ILE A 44 6.71 -17.29 0.25
CA ILE A 44 6.50 -16.31 -0.82
C ILE A 44 7.20 -14.99 -0.49
N ASN A 45 7.03 -14.46 0.72
CA ASN A 45 7.61 -13.19 1.12
C ASN A 45 9.09 -13.26 1.48
N GLN A 46 9.61 -14.47 1.74
CA GLN A 46 11.04 -14.74 1.87
C GLN A 46 11.70 -15.12 0.53
N SER A 47 10.91 -15.28 -0.54
CA SER A 47 11.46 -15.63 -1.85
C SER A 47 12.28 -14.47 -2.44
N ARG A 48 13.33 -14.82 -3.19
CA ARG A 48 14.12 -13.84 -3.95
C ARG A 48 13.33 -13.03 -4.97
N GLN A 49 12.18 -13.56 -5.40
CA GLN A 49 11.28 -12.85 -6.32
C GLN A 49 10.69 -11.59 -5.69
N PHE A 50 10.66 -11.50 -4.36
CA PHE A 50 10.10 -10.37 -3.62
C PHE A 50 11.15 -9.33 -3.21
N ASP A 51 12.44 -9.59 -3.42
CA ASP A 51 13.54 -8.67 -3.07
C ASP A 51 13.41 -7.27 -3.69
N PRO A 52 12.98 -7.10 -4.96
CA PRO A 52 12.76 -5.78 -5.53
C PRO A 52 11.66 -4.97 -4.83
N ALA A 53 10.71 -5.64 -4.17
CA ALA A 53 9.62 -4.97 -3.45
C ALA A 53 10.10 -4.38 -2.12
N PHE A 54 11.06 -5.00 -1.44
CA PHE A 54 11.71 -4.46 -0.24
C PHE A 54 12.68 -3.31 -0.53
N ALA A 55 13.20 -3.22 -1.76
CA ALA A 55 14.15 -2.16 -2.15
C ALA A 55 13.53 -0.76 -2.24
N LYS A 56 12.19 -0.66 -2.32
CA LYS A 56 11.47 0.62 -2.40
C LYS A 56 11.58 1.39 -1.09
N ASP A 57 11.77 2.70 -1.16
CA ASP A 57 11.92 3.55 0.03
C ASP A 57 10.74 3.46 0.99
N GLU A 58 9.52 3.39 0.45
CA GLU A 58 8.26 3.23 1.17
C GLU A 58 8.14 1.93 2.00
N ASN A 59 8.97 0.92 1.71
CA ASN A 59 8.89 -0.41 2.30
C ASN A 59 10.06 -0.75 3.26
N LYS A 60 11.03 0.17 3.43
CA LYS A 60 12.23 -0.06 4.24
C LYS A 60 11.96 -0.30 5.73
N SER A 61 10.77 0.05 6.22
CA SER A 61 10.35 -0.18 7.61
C SER A 61 9.91 -1.61 7.89
N VAL A 62 9.70 -2.44 6.86
CA VAL A 62 9.21 -3.81 7.00
C VAL A 62 10.38 -4.77 7.22
N ALA A 63 10.36 -5.48 8.35
CA ALA A 63 11.35 -6.49 8.69
C ALA A 63 11.22 -7.75 7.81
N ARG A 64 12.34 -8.40 7.53
CA ARG A 64 12.42 -9.60 6.68
C ARG A 64 12.50 -10.88 7.51
#